data_AF-A0A942GBC0-F1
#
_entry.id   AF-A0A942GBC0-F1
#
_cell.length_a   1.000
_cell.length_b   1.000
_cell.length_c   1.000
_cell.angle_alpha   90.00
_cell.angle_beta   90.00
_cell.angle_gamma   90.00
#
_symmetry.space_group_name_H-M   'P 1'
#
loop_
_entity.id
_entity.type
_entity.pdbx_description
1 polymer ?
#
loop_
_entity_poly.entity_id
_entity_poly.type
_entity_poly.pdbx_seq_one_letter_code
_entity_poly.pdbx_strand_id
1 'polypeptide(L)'
;MAVKKISVALDPDVAEAAASAADAHGQSLSAWLNDAARSRLVIESGRQAVAEWQTEHAELTVEERASAEALLDDLLGAARRGSA
;
A
#
# COMPACT_ATOMS: atom_id res chain seq x y z
N MET A 1 -17.42 16.27 1.05
CA MET A 1 -16.95 15.82 2.38
C MET A 1 -16.34 17.00 3.11
N ALA A 2 -16.55 17.11 4.43
CA ALA A 2 -15.90 18.13 5.23
C ALA A 2 -14.41 17.79 5.39
N VAL A 3 -13.53 18.77 5.15
CA VAL A 3 -12.08 18.64 5.34
C VAL A 3 -11.67 19.37 6.61
N LYS A 4 -10.81 18.75 7.42
CA LYS A 4 -10.23 19.36 8.62
C LYS A 4 -8.86 19.92 8.28
N LYS A 5 -8.68 21.24 8.38
CA LYS A 5 -7.35 21.85 8.23
C LYS A 5 -6.51 21.56 9.47
N ILE A 6 -5.31 21.05 9.25
CA ILE A 6 -4.31 20.81 10.29
C ILE A 6 -3.00 21.48 9.86
N SER A 7 -2.23 21.96 10.82
CA SER A 7 -0.87 22.40 10.59
C SER A 7 0.07 21.24 10.90
N VAL A 8 0.97 20.91 9.98
CA VAL A 8 1.97 19.84 10.13
C VAL A 8 3.33 20.38 9.76
N ALA A 9 4.35 20.02 10.53
CA ALA A 9 5.74 20.27 10.18
C ALA A 9 6.26 19.09 9.36
N LEU A 10 6.94 19.41 8.26
CA LEU A 10 7.64 18.45 7.41
C LEU A 10 9.09 18.88 7.33
N ASP A 11 9.99 17.91 7.21
CA ASP A 11 11.38 18.22 6.87
C ASP A 11 11.41 18.92 5.50
N PRO A 12 12.33 19.89 5.29
CA PRO A 12 12.32 20.73 4.08
C PRO A 12 12.40 19.92 2.78
N ASP A 13 13.25 18.90 2.76
CA ASP A 13 13.43 17.98 1.63
C ASP A 13 12.16 17.16 1.35
N VAL A 14 11.49 16.69 2.41
CA VAL A 14 10.21 15.97 2.30
C VAL A 14 9.11 16.89 1.76
N ALA A 15 9.05 18.13 2.21
CA ALA A 15 8.06 19.10 1.74
C ALA A 15 8.25 19.42 0.24
N GLU A 16 9.50 19.60 -0.20
CA GLU A 16 9.84 19.83 -1.61
C GLU A 16 9.50 18.61 -2.47
N ALA A 17 9.88 17.40 -2.03
CA ALA A 17 9.57 16.18 -2.74
C ALA A 17 8.06 15.93 -2.84
N ALA A 18 7.31 16.18 -1.77
CA ALA A 18 5.86 16.04 -1.75
C ALA A 18 5.17 17.05 -2.68
N ALA A 19 5.65 18.29 -2.74
CA ALA A 19 5.13 19.29 -3.66
C ALA A 19 5.39 18.88 -5.12
N SER A 20 6.62 18.44 -5.44
CA SER A 20 6.96 17.97 -6.78
C SER A 20 6.14 16.75 -7.21
N ALA A 21 5.90 15.81 -6.30
CA ALA A 21 5.04 14.66 -6.54
C ALA A 21 3.59 15.09 -6.78
N ALA A 22 3.04 15.98 -5.95
CA ALA A 22 1.70 16.51 -6.12
C ALA A 22 1.51 17.17 -7.50
N ASP A 23 2.47 17.99 -7.93
CA ASP A 23 2.48 18.62 -9.25
C ASP A 23 2.53 17.57 -10.38
N ALA A 24 3.38 16.56 -10.27
CA ALA A 24 3.47 15.47 -11.24
C ALA A 24 2.17 14.66 -11.36
N HIS A 25 1.41 14.56 -10.27
CA HIS A 25 0.10 13.92 -10.24
C HIS A 25 -1.06 14.87 -10.60
N GLY A 26 -0.80 16.16 -10.84
CA GLY A 26 -1.84 17.17 -11.11
C GLY A 26 -2.77 17.41 -9.92
N GLN A 27 -2.28 17.21 -8.71
CA GLN A 27 -3.02 17.31 -7.45
C GLN A 27 -2.50 18.48 -6.61
N SER A 28 -3.32 18.99 -5.68
CA SER A 28 -2.79 19.87 -4.64
C SER A 28 -1.94 19.08 -3.63
N LEU A 29 -0.99 19.73 -2.98
CA LEU A 29 -0.18 19.12 -1.91
C LEU A 29 -1.02 18.45 -0.83
N SER A 30 -2.13 19.09 -0.41
CA SER A 30 -3.02 18.52 0.61
C SER A 30 -3.77 17.28 0.13
N ALA A 31 -4.16 17.22 -1.15
CA ALA A 31 -4.78 16.03 -1.73
C ALA A 31 -3.77 14.88 -1.80
N TRP A 32 -2.57 15.17 -2.31
CA TRP A 32 -1.50 14.18 -2.39
C TRP A 32 -1.10 13.63 -1.02
N LEU A 33 -0.92 14.50 -0.01
CA LEU A 33 -0.62 14.10 1.37
C LEU A 33 -1.74 13.26 1.98
N ASN A 34 -3.00 13.61 1.71
CA ASN A 34 -4.15 12.84 2.18
C ASN A 34 -4.19 11.43 1.56
N ASP A 35 -3.88 11.31 0.27
CA ASP A 35 -3.83 10.02 -0.43
C ASP A 35 -2.64 9.17 0.03
N ALA A 36 -1.48 9.79 0.25
CA ALA A 36 -0.32 9.14 0.84
C ALA A 36 -0.63 8.62 2.26
N ALA A 37 -1.25 9.45 3.11
CA ALA A 37 -1.65 9.05 4.45
C ALA A 37 -2.68 7.91 4.42
N ARG A 38 -3.70 7.99 3.55
CA ARG A 38 -4.68 6.91 3.37
C ARG A 38 -4.02 5.61 2.95
N SER A 39 -3.12 5.65 1.97
CA SER A 39 -2.40 4.47 1.48
C SER A 39 -1.59 3.82 2.60
N ARG A 40 -0.94 4.63 3.44
CA ARG A 40 -0.19 4.14 4.60
C ARG A 40 -1.09 3.48 5.64
N LEU A 41 -2.22 4.12 5.98
CA LEU A 41 -3.18 3.58 6.94
C LEU A 41 -3.80 2.25 6.48
N VAL A 42 -4.05 2.09 5.18
CA VAL A 42 -4.54 0.82 4.62
C VAL A 42 -3.50 -0.30 4.81
N ILE A 43 -2.23 0.00 4.54
CA ILE A 43 -1.13 -0.98 4.75
C ILE A 43 -1.02 -1.36 6.23
N GLU A 44 -1.08 -0.37 7.13
CA GLU A 44 -0.98 -0.61 8.57
C GLU A 44 -2.16 -1.43 9.10
N SER A 45 -3.39 -1.08 8.69
CA SER A 45 -4.59 -1.85 9.01
C SER A 45 -4.53 -3.27 8.44
N GLY A 46 -4.05 -3.44 7.21
CA GLY A 46 -3.88 -4.76 6.60
C GLY A 46 -2.87 -5.62 7.37
N ARG A 47 -1.75 -5.03 7.80
CA ARG A 47 -0.75 -5.74 8.62
C ARG A 47 -1.32 -6.16 9.97
N GLN A 48 -2.10 -5.30 10.61
CA GLN A 48 -2.77 -5.64 11.86
C GLN A 48 -3.77 -6.80 11.66
N ALA A 49 -4.60 -6.74 10.61
CA ALA A 49 -5.55 -7.79 10.31
C ALA A 49 -4.86 -9.16 10.05
N VAL A 50 -3.71 -9.16 9.37
CA VAL A 50 -2.91 -10.37 9.18
C VAL A 50 -2.39 -10.91 10.51
N ALA A 51 -1.90 -10.05 11.41
CA ALA A 51 -1.41 -10.47 12.71
C ALA A 51 -2.53 -11.06 13.60
N GLU A 52 -3.73 -10.45 13.55
CA GLU A 52 -4.92 -10.97 14.23
C GLU A 52 -5.30 -12.36 13.69
N TRP A 53 -5.31 -12.53 12.37
CA TRP A 53 -5.58 -13.84 11.74
C TRP A 53 -4.53 -14.90 12.11
N GLN A 54 -3.24 -14.55 12.14
CA GLN A 54 -2.15 -15.45 12.50
C GLN A 54 -2.23 -15.92 13.96
N THR A 55 -2.81 -15.11 14.85
CA THR A 55 -3.05 -15.51 16.23
C THR A 55 -4.00 -16.71 16.32
N GLU A 56 -4.96 -16.81 15.39
CA GLU A 56 -5.94 -17.89 15.34
C GLU A 56 -5.46 -19.09 14.49
N HIS A 57 -4.68 -18.84 13.43
CA HIS A 57 -4.38 -19.84 12.39
C HIS A 57 -2.89 -20.28 12.34
N ALA A 58 -2.07 -19.78 13.25
CA ALA A 58 -0.60 -19.85 13.22
C ALA A 58 0.02 -19.12 12.01
N GLU A 59 1.31 -18.78 12.15
CA GLU A 59 2.05 -18.15 11.05
C GLU A 59 2.23 -19.12 9.88
N LEU A 60 2.11 -18.59 8.66
CA LEU A 60 2.42 -19.35 7.45
C LEU A 60 3.90 -19.73 7.43
N THR A 61 4.18 -21.01 7.28
CA THR A 61 5.56 -21.50 7.15
C THR A 61 6.20 -21.02 5.85
N VAL A 62 7.53 -21.05 5.79
CA VAL A 62 8.29 -20.67 4.59
C VAL A 62 7.92 -21.59 3.43
N GLU A 63 7.71 -22.88 3.71
CA GLU A 63 7.35 -23.91 2.75
C GLU A 63 5.94 -23.70 2.17
N GLU A 64 4.97 -23.34 3.01
CA GLU A 64 3.61 -23.00 2.57
C GLU A 64 3.60 -21.72 1.73
N ARG A 65 4.37 -20.70 2.13
CA ARG A 65 4.53 -19.46 1.35
C ARG A 65 5.15 -19.72 -0.01
N ALA A 66 6.24 -20.48 -0.07
CA ALA A 66 6.91 -20.81 -1.33
C ALA A 66 5.99 -21.62 -2.26
N SER A 67 5.20 -22.54 -1.70
CA SER A 67 4.21 -23.32 -2.46
C SER A 67 3.10 -22.43 -3.02
N ALA A 68 2.61 -21.47 -2.22
CA ALA A 68 1.59 -20.52 -2.65
C ALA A 68 2.12 -19.54 -3.71
N GLU A 69 3.36 -19.06 -3.59
CA GLU A 69 4.02 -18.20 -4.58
C GLU A 69 4.17 -18.93 -5.93
N ALA A 70 4.64 -20.18 -5.92
CA ALA A 70 4.75 -21.00 -7.12
C ALA A 70 3.38 -21.22 -7.81
N LEU A 71 2.32 -21.45 -7.01
CA LEU A 71 0.96 -21.57 -7.54
C LEU A 71 0.48 -20.27 -8.17
N LEU A 72 0.71 -19.13 -7.51
CA LEU A 72 0.30 -17.81 -8.03
C LEU A 72 1.00 -17.49 -9.35
N ASP A 73 2.30 -17.77 -9.45
CA ASP A 73 3.07 -17.56 -10.68
C ASP A 73 2.56 -18.42 -11.83
N ASP A 74 2.20 -19.69 -11.58
CA ASP A 74 1.61 -20.55 -12.61
C ASP A 74 0.25 -20.02 -13.08
N LEU A 75 -0.62 -19.62 -12.15
CA LEU A 75 -1.94 -19.06 -12.47
C LEU A 75 -1.83 -17.76 -13.27
N LEU A 76 -0.95 -16.84 -12.86
CA LEU A 76 -0.72 -15.59 -13.58
C LEU A 76 -0.05 -15.82 -14.95
N GLY A 77 0.85 -16.80 -15.05
CA GLY A 77 1.45 -17.23 -16.30
C GLY A 77 0.44 -17.83 -17.27
N ALA A 78 -0.47 -18.67 -16.79
CA ALA A 78 -1.54 -19.26 -17.58
C ALA A 78 -2.52 -18.21 -18.10
N ALA A 79 -2.90 -17.24 -17.27
CA ALA A 79 -3.77 -16.13 -17.67
C ALA A 79 -3.17 -15.29 -18.81
N ARG A 80 -1.86 -15.03 -18.79
CA ARG A 80 -1.15 -14.32 -19.87
C ARG A 80 -1.06 -15.11 -21.17
N ARG A 81 -0.99 -16.44 -21.09
CA ARG A 81 -0.96 -17.33 -22.28
C ARG A 81 -2.33 -17.46 -22.94
N GLY A 82 -3.41 -17.39 -22.15
CA GLY A 82 -4.77 -17.46 -22.66
C GLY A 82 -5.29 -16.16 -23.29
N SER A 83 -4.58 -15.05 -23.16
CA SER A 83 -4.96 -13.75 -23.75
C SER A 83 -4.24 -13.41 -25.05
N ALA A 84 -3.46 -14.34 -25.62
CA ALA A 84 -2.74 -14.22 -26.89
C ALA A 84 -3.42 -15.10 -27.96
#